data_AF-A0A6A1W3J9-F1
#
_entry.id   AF-A0A6A1W3J9-F1
#
_cell.length_a   1.000
_cell.length_b   1.000
_cell.length_c   1.000
_cell.angle_alpha   90.00
_cell.angle_beta   90.00
_cell.angle_gamma   90.00
#
_symmetry.space_group_name_H-M   'P 1'
#
loop_
_entity.id
_entity.type
_entity.pdbx_description
1 polymer ?
#
loop_
_entity_poly.entity_id
_entity_poly.type
_entity_poly.pdbx_seq_one_letter_code
_entity_poly.pdbx_strand_id
1 'polypeptide(L)'
;MGTKDQCPPPETITARAKKQTKTKINAHQKPSLHFGFANSPRGAIEVEAHWICRCTHYQLQCSAERDGSNEYHNYQPGSLNTTNQLFEDLKNFDIVFHIGDITYATGYILQWDQFTSQVEPIASTVPYMIASGNHEREWPDTGSFYENKDSGGECGVLAETMFWYSTDYGMFHFCIADSEHDWREGTEQYQFIERCLAFADRRKQPWLIFAAHRVLGYSSAWYPGTVAHLKNPWEGKACRGFGRSTG
;
A
#
# COMPACT_ATOMS: atom_id res chain seq x y z
N MET A 1 24.97 28.34 2.67
CA MET A 1 24.93 26.94 3.15
C MET A 1 23.62 26.78 3.90
N GLY A 2 22.57 26.34 3.19
CA GLY A 2 21.24 26.14 3.77
C GLY A 2 21.18 24.78 4.47
N THR A 3 20.51 24.73 5.60
CA THR A 3 20.15 23.51 6.32
C THR A 3 19.41 22.58 5.38
N LYS A 4 19.95 21.37 5.14
CA LYS A 4 19.25 20.33 4.39
C LYS A 4 18.05 19.89 5.23
N ASP A 5 16.85 19.92 4.65
CA ASP A 5 15.62 19.37 5.23
C ASP A 5 15.73 17.82 5.28
N GLN A 6 16.61 17.33 6.15
CA GLN A 6 16.78 15.91 6.43
C GLN A 6 15.57 15.39 7.19
N CYS A 7 15.08 14.19 6.85
CA CYS A 7 14.09 13.53 7.68
C CYS A 7 14.63 13.40 9.11
N PRO A 8 13.80 13.71 10.12
CA PRO A 8 14.25 13.57 11.49
C PRO A 8 14.66 12.10 11.70
N PRO A 9 15.82 11.83 12.33
CA PRO A 9 16.12 10.47 12.74
C PRO A 9 14.99 9.97 13.66
N PRO A 10 14.80 8.64 13.82
CA PRO A 10 13.84 8.11 14.78
C PRO A 10 14.27 8.49 16.20
N GLU A 11 13.92 9.72 16.60
CA GLU A 11 14.07 10.20 17.96
C GLU A 11 12.91 9.65 18.77
N THR A 12 13.22 9.14 19.95
CA THR A 12 12.22 8.78 20.94
C THR A 12 11.36 10.01 21.20
N ILE A 13 10.10 10.01 20.72
CA ILE A 13 9.15 11.11 20.89
C ILE A 13 8.97 11.34 22.41
N THR A 14 9.74 12.25 22.98
CA THR A 14 9.48 12.82 24.30
C THR A 14 8.65 14.06 24.09
N ALA A 15 7.33 13.86 23.96
CA ALA A 15 6.37 14.94 23.94
C ALA A 15 6.50 15.76 25.24
N ARG A 16 7.06 16.97 25.17
CA ARG A 16 6.96 17.95 26.25
C ARG A 16 5.53 18.51 26.28
N ALA A 17 4.66 17.79 26.98
CA ALA A 17 3.35 18.32 27.36
C ALA A 17 3.56 19.58 28.23
N LYS A 18 3.12 20.75 27.74
CA LYS A 18 2.86 21.88 28.63
C LYS A 18 1.88 21.39 29.67
N LYS A 19 2.25 21.54 30.95
CA LYS A 19 1.46 21.11 32.11
C LYS A 19 0.16 21.92 32.15
N GLN A 20 -0.84 21.52 31.38
CA GLN A 20 -2.21 21.92 31.62
C GLN A 20 -2.64 21.24 32.91
N THR A 21 -3.12 22.04 33.84
CA THR A 21 -3.71 21.62 35.10
C THR A 21 -4.68 20.47 34.88
N LYS A 22 -4.50 19.40 35.67
CA LYS A 22 -5.30 18.17 35.63
C LYS A 22 -6.78 18.49 35.81
N THR A 23 -7.50 18.63 34.71
CA THR A 23 -8.93 18.33 34.68
C THR A 23 -9.03 16.85 34.33
N LYS A 24 -9.55 16.04 35.26
CA LYS A 24 -9.82 14.61 35.01
C LYS A 24 -10.80 14.50 33.84
N ILE A 25 -10.29 14.23 32.65
CA ILE A 25 -11.09 13.64 31.58
C ILE A 25 -10.99 12.14 31.82
N ASN A 26 -12.07 11.56 32.35
CA ASN A 26 -12.24 10.11 32.30
C ASN A 26 -12.34 9.73 30.82
N ALA A 27 -11.23 9.26 30.24
CA ALA A 27 -11.31 8.48 29.03
C ALA A 27 -12.09 7.21 29.39
N HIS A 28 -13.39 7.21 29.10
CA HIS A 28 -14.14 5.98 29.01
C HIS A 28 -13.48 5.15 27.90
N GLN A 29 -12.61 4.23 28.29
CA GLN A 29 -12.19 3.15 27.43
C GLN A 29 -13.46 2.36 27.13
N LYS A 30 -14.08 2.63 25.97
CA LYS A 30 -15.18 1.79 25.47
C LYS A 30 -14.64 0.35 25.45
N PRO A 31 -15.41 -0.65 25.91
CA PRO A 31 -15.00 -2.04 25.71
C PRO A 31 -14.76 -2.23 24.22
N SER A 32 -13.60 -2.81 23.86
CA SER A 32 -13.35 -3.21 22.48
C SER A 32 -14.45 -4.19 22.08
N LEU A 33 -15.19 -3.88 21.02
CA LEU A 33 -16.17 -4.78 20.45
C LEU A 33 -15.47 -6.08 20.01
N HIS A 34 -16.21 -7.19 19.99
CA HIS A 34 -15.67 -8.45 19.48
C HIS A 34 -15.55 -8.39 17.95
N PHE A 35 -14.34 -8.56 17.45
CA PHE A 35 -14.05 -8.72 16.03
C PHE A 35 -13.96 -10.21 15.67
N GLY A 36 -14.38 -10.56 14.45
CA GLY A 36 -14.27 -11.91 13.92
C GLY A 36 -13.69 -11.86 12.51
N PHE A 37 -12.74 -12.75 12.23
CA PHE A 37 -12.14 -12.92 10.91
C PHE A 37 -12.07 -14.41 10.57
N ALA A 38 -12.16 -14.74 9.28
CA ALA A 38 -11.91 -16.08 8.79
C ALA A 38 -10.40 -16.26 8.53
N ASN A 39 -9.84 -17.42 8.88
CA ASN A 39 -8.46 -17.74 8.55
C ASN A 39 -8.28 -17.87 7.03
N SER A 40 -7.17 -17.35 6.50
CA SER A 40 -6.83 -17.49 5.09
C SER A 40 -6.73 -18.97 4.69
N PRO A 41 -7.27 -19.36 3.52
CA PRO A 41 -7.20 -20.73 3.04
C PRO A 41 -5.76 -21.10 2.66
N ARG A 42 -5.40 -22.34 2.97
CA ARG A 42 -4.10 -22.92 2.59
C ARG A 42 -4.25 -23.79 1.35
N GLY A 43 -3.47 -23.54 0.31
CA GLY A 43 -3.41 -24.37 -0.89
C GLY A 43 -4.51 -24.10 -1.92
N ALA A 44 -4.74 -25.05 -2.84
CA ALA A 44 -5.60 -24.90 -4.02
C ALA A 44 -7.10 -24.94 -3.69
N ILE A 45 -7.58 -23.93 -2.97
CA ILE A 45 -9.00 -23.69 -2.70
C ILE A 45 -9.44 -22.50 -3.56
N GLU A 46 -10.61 -22.59 -4.18
CA GLU A 46 -11.24 -21.46 -4.89
C GLU A 46 -11.52 -20.32 -3.91
N VAL A 47 -11.05 -19.12 -4.25
CA VAL A 47 -11.14 -17.91 -3.43
C VAL A 47 -11.42 -16.71 -4.33
N GLU A 48 -12.15 -15.73 -3.82
CA GLU A 48 -12.45 -14.49 -4.54
C GLU A 48 -11.54 -13.37 -4.02
N ALA A 49 -10.50 -13.05 -4.79
CA ALA A 49 -9.59 -11.94 -4.51
C ALA A 49 -10.04 -10.68 -5.26
N HIS A 50 -10.30 -9.59 -4.55
CA HIS A 50 -10.69 -8.32 -5.15
C HIS A 50 -9.57 -7.28 -5.08
N TRP A 51 -9.41 -6.55 -6.19
CA TRP A 51 -8.37 -5.55 -6.37
C TRP A 51 -8.95 -4.16 -6.22
N ILE A 52 -8.43 -3.37 -5.29
CA ILE A 52 -8.64 -1.92 -5.33
C ILE A 52 -7.53 -1.33 -6.20
N CYS A 53 -7.59 -1.68 -7.49
CA CYS A 53 -6.75 -1.10 -8.54
C CYS A 53 -7.57 -0.10 -9.34
N ARG A 54 -8.05 0.98 -8.70
CA ARG A 54 -8.62 2.10 -9.46
C ARG A 54 -7.54 3.15 -9.73
N CYS A 55 -6.56 2.76 -10.54
CA CYS A 55 -5.67 3.68 -11.25
C CYS A 55 -6.47 4.48 -12.28
N THR A 56 -7.15 5.52 -11.82
CA THR A 56 -7.39 6.72 -12.62
C THR A 56 -7.35 7.92 -11.69
N HIS A 57 -6.89 9.04 -12.24
CA HIS A 57 -6.56 10.35 -11.69
C HIS A 57 -7.57 11.03 -10.73
N TYR A 58 -8.57 10.32 -10.17
CA TYR A 58 -9.61 10.84 -9.29
C TYR A 58 -10.19 9.82 -8.27
N GLN A 59 -9.71 8.57 -8.20
CA GLN A 59 -10.42 7.52 -7.43
C GLN A 59 -9.53 6.51 -6.68
N LEU A 60 -8.40 6.96 -6.15
CA LEU A 60 -7.74 6.24 -5.07
C LEU A 60 -8.46 6.54 -3.74
N GLN A 61 -8.51 5.55 -2.87
CA GLN A 61 -9.30 5.55 -1.66
C GLN A 61 -8.46 6.01 -0.49
N CYS A 62 -8.54 7.28 -0.09
CA CYS A 62 -7.47 7.82 0.74
C CYS A 62 -7.89 8.69 1.91
N SER A 63 -9.05 8.42 2.51
CA SER A 63 -9.71 9.30 3.48
C SER A 63 -10.54 10.42 2.81
N ALA A 64 -11.70 10.70 3.39
CA ALA A 64 -12.53 11.87 3.14
C ALA A 64 -13.53 12.03 4.29
N GLU A 65 -13.87 13.26 4.66
CA GLU A 65 -14.84 13.52 5.74
C GLU A 65 -16.29 13.18 5.37
N ARG A 66 -16.91 12.26 6.12
CA ARG A 66 -18.31 11.83 5.88
C ARG A 66 -19.34 12.93 6.17
N ASP A 67 -19.02 13.90 7.01
CA ASP A 67 -19.89 15.01 7.35
C ASP A 67 -19.81 16.19 6.35
N GLY A 68 -18.97 16.07 5.32
CA GLY A 68 -18.76 17.10 4.31
C GLY A 68 -17.83 18.23 4.75
N SER A 69 -17.13 18.08 5.88
CA SER A 69 -16.07 19.00 6.29
C SER A 69 -14.95 19.05 5.25
N ASN A 70 -14.21 20.17 5.24
CA ASN A 70 -13.00 20.30 4.43
C ASN A 70 -11.77 19.95 5.28
N GLU A 71 -10.72 19.47 4.63
CA GLU A 71 -9.48 19.04 5.27
C GLU A 71 -8.27 19.32 4.37
N TYR A 72 -7.06 19.11 4.90
CA TYR A 72 -5.85 19.21 4.08
C TYR A 72 -5.85 18.12 3.02
N HIS A 73 -5.36 18.45 1.82
CA HIS A 73 -5.30 17.49 0.72
C HIS A 73 -6.62 16.79 0.36
N ASN A 74 -7.76 17.46 0.57
CA ASN A 74 -9.10 16.98 0.25
C ASN A 74 -9.37 16.98 -1.27
N TYR A 75 -8.75 16.06 -1.99
CA TYR A 75 -8.90 15.91 -3.45
C TYR A 75 -9.20 14.48 -3.90
N GLN A 76 -9.69 13.63 -2.99
CA GLN A 76 -10.08 12.23 -3.24
C GLN A 76 -11.60 12.03 -3.16
N PRO A 77 -12.40 12.68 -4.03
CA PRO A 77 -13.87 12.65 -3.94
C PRO A 77 -14.47 11.25 -4.12
N GLY A 78 -13.71 10.29 -4.68
CA GLY A 78 -14.11 8.90 -4.80
C GLY A 78 -13.96 8.06 -3.52
N SER A 79 -13.27 8.55 -2.49
CA SER A 79 -12.84 7.78 -1.32
C SER A 79 -14.00 7.14 -0.55
N LEU A 80 -15.04 7.92 -0.23
CA LEU A 80 -16.21 7.41 0.48
C LEU A 80 -17.03 6.44 -0.37
N ASN A 81 -17.19 6.70 -1.67
CA ASN A 81 -17.92 5.81 -2.56
C ASN A 81 -17.22 4.45 -2.67
N THR A 82 -15.91 4.42 -2.88
CA THR A 82 -15.15 3.18 -2.92
C THR A 82 -15.24 2.43 -1.59
N THR A 83 -15.11 3.13 -0.45
CA THR A 83 -15.25 2.52 0.89
C THR A 83 -16.62 1.90 1.10
N ASN A 84 -17.68 2.63 0.74
CA ASN A 84 -19.04 2.16 0.92
C ASN A 84 -19.32 0.94 0.04
N GLN A 85 -18.95 0.97 -1.24
CA GLN A 85 -19.16 -0.18 -2.13
C GLN A 85 -18.38 -1.41 -1.68
N LEU A 86 -17.13 -1.23 -1.25
CA LEU A 86 -16.33 -2.33 -0.73
C LEU A 86 -16.94 -2.93 0.54
N PHE A 87 -17.46 -2.09 1.43
CA PHE A 87 -18.12 -2.54 2.65
C PHE A 87 -19.45 -3.24 2.37
N GLU A 88 -20.27 -2.71 1.46
CA GLU A 88 -21.57 -3.29 1.08
C GLU A 88 -21.41 -4.69 0.48
N ASP A 89 -20.36 -4.91 -0.31
CA ASP A 89 -20.05 -6.19 -0.95
C ASP A 89 -19.04 -7.04 -0.16
N LEU A 90 -18.64 -6.63 1.05
CA LEU A 90 -17.53 -7.24 1.81
C LEU A 90 -17.70 -8.75 2.03
N LYS A 91 -18.94 -9.24 2.14
CA LYS A 91 -19.24 -10.68 2.27
C LYS A 91 -18.80 -11.53 1.06
N ASN A 92 -18.53 -10.89 -0.08
CA ASN A 92 -18.06 -11.53 -1.32
C ASN A 92 -16.54 -11.34 -1.49
N PHE A 93 -15.87 -10.64 -0.58
CA PHE A 93 -14.44 -10.38 -0.68
C PHE A 93 -13.71 -11.03 0.47
N ASP A 94 -12.69 -11.79 0.12
CA ASP A 94 -11.92 -12.56 1.10
C ASP A 94 -10.64 -11.83 1.55
N ILE A 95 -10.14 -10.90 0.71
CA ILE A 95 -8.91 -10.14 0.91
C ILE A 95 -8.96 -8.86 0.08
N VAL A 96 -8.35 -7.79 0.58
CA VAL A 96 -8.26 -6.49 -0.09
C VAL A 96 -6.79 -6.11 -0.29
N PHE A 97 -6.45 -5.61 -1.48
CA PHE A 97 -5.14 -4.99 -1.75
C PHE A 97 -5.33 -3.51 -2.11
N HIS A 98 -4.67 -2.63 -1.36
CA HIS A 98 -4.57 -1.19 -1.60
C HIS A 98 -3.12 -0.86 -1.99
N ILE A 99 -2.91 -0.61 -3.29
CA ILE A 99 -1.58 -0.57 -3.91
C ILE A 99 -0.95 0.84 -3.94
N GLY A 100 -0.70 1.41 -2.77
CA GLY A 100 -0.03 2.71 -2.59
C GLY A 100 -0.95 3.91 -2.70
N ASP A 101 -0.43 5.06 -2.28
CA ASP A 101 -1.13 6.33 -2.07
C ASP A 101 -2.32 6.14 -1.12
N ILE A 102 -2.00 5.85 0.13
CA ILE A 102 -2.93 5.30 1.12
C ILE A 102 -3.84 6.38 1.70
N THR A 103 -3.28 7.50 2.14
CA THR A 103 -4.05 8.54 2.87
C THR A 103 -3.89 9.92 2.27
N TYR A 104 -2.86 10.16 1.46
CA TYR A 104 -2.43 11.51 1.08
C TYR A 104 -2.25 12.47 2.29
N ALA A 105 -2.07 11.95 3.52
CA ALA A 105 -1.84 12.75 4.72
C ALA A 105 -0.69 13.73 4.49
N THR A 106 0.40 13.22 3.91
CA THR A 106 1.53 13.98 3.37
C THR A 106 1.95 15.13 4.27
N GLY A 107 2.22 14.78 5.53
CA GLY A 107 2.64 15.67 6.60
C GLY A 107 1.53 16.06 7.57
N TYR A 108 0.25 15.84 7.23
CA TYR A 108 -0.91 16.08 8.11
C TYR A 108 -1.33 14.79 8.83
N ILE A 109 -0.48 14.38 9.79
CA ILE A 109 -0.47 13.03 10.38
C ILE A 109 -1.82 12.54 10.94
N LEU A 110 -2.70 13.43 11.40
CA LEU A 110 -4.03 13.05 11.91
C LEU A 110 -4.90 12.31 10.88
N GLN A 111 -4.64 12.52 9.58
CA GLN A 111 -5.38 11.84 8.51
C GLN A 111 -5.09 10.33 8.44
N TRP A 112 -4.01 9.85 9.06
CA TRP A 112 -3.77 8.41 9.23
C TRP A 112 -4.77 7.76 10.21
N ASP A 113 -5.09 8.43 11.32
CA ASP A 113 -6.12 7.95 12.26
C ASP A 113 -7.52 7.99 11.62
N GLN A 114 -7.79 9.02 10.83
CA GLN A 114 -9.03 9.16 10.05
C GLN A 114 -9.16 8.03 9.01
N PHE A 115 -8.09 7.75 8.26
CA PHE A 115 -8.07 6.67 7.28
C PHE A 115 -8.31 5.31 7.94
N THR A 116 -7.57 5.00 9.01
CA THR A 116 -7.72 3.72 9.73
C THR A 116 -9.13 3.56 10.29
N SER A 117 -9.75 4.64 10.78
CA SER A 117 -11.17 4.66 11.19
C SER A 117 -12.12 4.47 10.00
N GLN A 118 -11.82 5.05 8.83
CA GLN A 118 -12.63 4.91 7.63
C GLN A 118 -12.66 3.47 7.11
N VAL A 119 -11.51 2.78 7.12
CA VAL A 119 -11.40 1.40 6.61
C VAL A 119 -11.61 0.33 7.68
N GLU A 120 -11.74 0.69 8.96
CA GLU A 120 -11.96 -0.23 10.09
C GLU A 120 -13.02 -1.30 9.77
N PRO A 121 -14.23 -0.98 9.25
CA PRO A 121 -15.26 -2.00 9.02
C PRO A 121 -14.84 -3.10 8.02
N ILE A 122 -13.90 -2.80 7.13
CA ILE A 122 -13.31 -3.74 6.17
C ILE A 122 -12.10 -4.44 6.79
N ALA A 123 -11.10 -3.65 7.22
CA ALA A 123 -9.81 -4.15 7.69
C ALA A 123 -9.89 -4.93 9.00
N SER A 124 -10.95 -4.76 9.78
CA SER A 124 -11.20 -5.56 10.99
C SER A 124 -11.80 -6.95 10.69
N THR A 125 -12.23 -7.18 9.45
CA THR A 125 -13.01 -8.37 9.06
C THR A 125 -12.24 -9.24 8.07
N VAL A 126 -11.54 -8.62 7.11
CA VAL A 126 -10.72 -9.30 6.10
C VAL A 126 -9.32 -8.69 6.06
N PRO A 127 -8.29 -9.43 5.62
CA PRO A 127 -6.96 -8.88 5.48
C PRO A 127 -6.96 -7.69 4.50
N TYR A 128 -6.41 -6.56 4.95
CA TYR A 128 -6.25 -5.34 4.18
C TYR A 128 -4.75 -5.12 3.89
N MET A 129 -4.31 -5.63 2.76
CA MET A 129 -2.92 -5.62 2.31
C MET A 129 -2.60 -4.29 1.64
N ILE A 130 -1.46 -3.72 1.96
CA ILE A 130 -1.05 -2.38 1.51
C ILE A 130 0.30 -2.44 0.80
N ALA A 131 0.53 -1.52 -0.13
CA ALA A 131 1.83 -1.25 -0.75
C ALA A 131 2.19 0.23 -0.54
N SER A 132 3.46 0.59 -0.64
CA SER A 132 3.89 1.99 -0.59
C SER A 132 3.70 2.68 -1.95
N GLY A 133 3.21 3.92 -1.93
CA GLY A 133 3.20 4.82 -3.07
C GLY A 133 4.05 6.07 -2.85
N ASN A 134 4.03 7.00 -3.79
CA ASN A 134 4.86 8.20 -3.72
C ASN A 134 4.47 9.12 -2.56
N HIS A 135 3.17 9.20 -2.24
CA HIS A 135 2.67 9.98 -1.11
C HIS A 135 2.98 9.37 0.27
N GLU A 136 3.45 8.13 0.32
CA GLU A 136 3.98 7.54 1.54
C GLU A 136 5.49 7.77 1.66
N ARG A 137 6.25 7.61 0.57
CA ARG A 137 7.70 7.40 0.66
C ARG A 137 8.59 8.53 0.15
N GLU A 138 8.17 9.30 -0.85
CA GLU A 138 9.08 10.21 -1.56
C GLU A 138 9.48 11.42 -0.74
N TRP A 139 10.78 11.56 -0.48
CA TRP A 139 11.37 12.77 0.08
C TRP A 139 12.85 12.88 -0.28
N PRO A 140 13.37 14.08 -0.60
CA PRO A 140 14.76 14.25 -1.00
C PRO A 140 15.77 13.76 0.05
N ASP A 141 16.88 13.16 -0.40
CA ASP A 141 17.99 12.71 0.47
C ASP A 141 17.56 11.62 1.50
N THR A 142 16.52 10.82 1.22
CA THR A 142 16.03 9.76 2.13
C THR A 142 16.19 8.34 1.60
N GLY A 143 16.81 8.16 0.43
CA GLY A 143 16.99 6.85 -0.20
C GLY A 143 15.78 6.34 -0.99
N SER A 144 14.75 7.17 -1.21
CA SER A 144 13.74 6.90 -2.23
C SER A 144 14.37 7.01 -3.61
N PHE A 145 13.94 6.18 -4.56
CA PHE A 145 14.43 6.19 -5.94
C PHE A 145 14.03 7.47 -6.68
N TYR A 146 12.87 7.99 -6.34
CA TYR A 146 12.36 9.28 -6.78
C TYR A 146 12.52 10.31 -5.66
N GLU A 147 12.91 11.51 -6.03
CA GLU A 147 13.34 12.57 -5.09
C GLU A 147 12.34 13.74 -5.06
N ASN A 148 11.05 13.51 -5.34
CA ASN A 148 10.04 14.54 -5.14
C ASN A 148 9.70 14.68 -3.63
N LYS A 149 8.77 15.57 -3.33
CA LYS A 149 8.34 15.89 -1.95
C LYS A 149 6.93 15.38 -1.67
N ASP A 150 6.50 14.34 -2.39
CA ASP A 150 5.10 13.93 -2.43
C ASP A 150 4.61 13.41 -1.08
N SER A 151 5.49 12.86 -0.24
CA SER A 151 5.16 12.44 1.13
C SER A 151 5.02 13.58 2.14
N GLY A 152 5.29 14.83 1.77
CA GLY A 152 5.18 15.97 2.67
C GLY A 152 6.08 15.90 3.92
N GLY A 153 7.12 15.06 3.89
CA GLY A 153 8.09 14.90 4.98
C GLY A 153 7.88 13.64 5.80
N GLU A 154 6.89 12.82 5.46
CA GLU A 154 6.67 11.52 6.12
C GLU A 154 7.76 10.51 5.78
N CYS A 155 8.32 10.58 4.56
CA CYS A 155 9.45 9.77 4.09
C CYS A 155 9.36 8.27 4.44
N GLY A 156 8.15 7.74 4.40
CA GLY A 156 7.86 6.34 4.66
C GLY A 156 7.67 5.99 6.14
N VAL A 157 7.91 6.86 7.12
CA VAL A 157 7.91 6.49 8.56
C VAL A 157 6.57 5.91 9.02
N LEU A 158 5.46 6.50 8.59
CA LEU A 158 4.11 6.02 8.94
C LEU A 158 3.70 4.79 8.12
N ALA A 159 4.46 4.51 7.06
CA ALA A 159 4.32 3.44 6.11
C ALA A 159 5.46 2.38 6.22
N GLU A 160 6.37 2.49 7.20
CA GLU A 160 7.78 2.01 7.08
C GLU A 160 7.92 0.49 7.05
N THR A 161 6.83 -0.22 7.35
CA THR A 161 6.78 -1.69 7.29
C THR A 161 6.48 -2.23 5.89
N MET A 162 6.39 -1.38 4.86
CA MET A 162 5.80 -1.70 3.56
C MET A 162 6.71 -1.48 2.34
N PHE A 163 7.89 -2.10 2.31
CA PHE A 163 8.71 -2.09 1.10
C PHE A 163 8.17 -3.11 0.07
N TRP A 164 8.80 -4.27 -0.06
CA TRP A 164 8.35 -5.32 -0.98
C TRP A 164 8.15 -6.64 -0.23
N TYR A 165 7.12 -7.39 -0.59
CA TYR A 165 6.79 -8.65 0.07
C TYR A 165 6.00 -9.58 -0.84
N SER A 166 5.97 -10.86 -0.46
CA SER A 166 5.11 -11.85 -1.09
C SER A 166 4.07 -12.35 -0.11
N THR A 167 2.90 -12.69 -0.61
CA THR A 167 1.83 -13.29 0.20
C THR A 167 1.04 -14.28 -0.63
N ASP A 168 0.37 -15.20 0.04
CA ASP A 168 -0.44 -16.25 -0.54
C ASP A 168 -1.88 -16.11 -0.07
N TYR A 169 -2.83 -16.31 -0.98
CA TYR A 169 -4.24 -16.46 -0.63
C TYR A 169 -4.88 -17.53 -1.52
N GLY A 170 -5.11 -18.72 -0.97
CA GLY A 170 -5.62 -19.86 -1.74
C GLY A 170 -4.77 -20.17 -2.98
N MET A 171 -5.39 -20.10 -4.16
CA MET A 171 -4.73 -20.31 -5.46
C MET A 171 -3.90 -19.12 -5.99
N PHE A 172 -3.84 -18.02 -5.25
CA PHE A 172 -3.14 -16.81 -5.66
C PHE A 172 -1.80 -16.68 -4.93
N HIS A 173 -0.75 -16.37 -5.70
CA HIS A 173 0.56 -15.94 -5.20
C HIS A 173 0.78 -14.49 -5.63
N PHE A 174 1.05 -13.61 -4.66
CA PHE A 174 1.20 -12.18 -4.89
C PHE A 174 2.65 -11.77 -4.64
N CYS A 175 3.20 -11.02 -5.59
CA CYS A 175 4.48 -10.33 -5.47
C CYS A 175 4.22 -8.83 -5.49
N ILE A 176 4.36 -8.19 -4.33
CA ILE A 176 4.12 -6.75 -4.14
C ILE A 176 5.46 -6.03 -4.16
N ALA A 177 5.62 -5.11 -5.11
CA ALA A 177 6.80 -4.27 -5.26
C ALA A 177 6.56 -2.87 -4.69
N ASP A 178 7.64 -2.25 -4.24
CA ASP A 178 7.73 -0.85 -3.90
C ASP A 178 8.30 -0.07 -5.08
N SER A 179 7.45 0.69 -5.75
CA SER A 179 7.88 1.52 -6.87
C SER A 179 8.66 2.76 -6.44
N GLU A 180 8.80 3.04 -5.16
CA GLU A 180 9.55 4.19 -4.65
C GLU A 180 10.99 3.82 -4.26
N HIS A 181 11.38 2.55 -4.46
CA HIS A 181 12.77 2.06 -4.40
C HIS A 181 13.19 1.45 -5.73
N ASP A 182 14.50 1.42 -6.03
CA ASP A 182 14.99 0.95 -7.33
C ASP A 182 14.60 -0.52 -7.60
N TRP A 183 13.86 -0.76 -8.69
CA TRP A 183 13.39 -2.10 -9.11
C TRP A 183 14.17 -2.66 -10.31
N ARG A 184 15.22 -1.97 -10.77
CA ARG A 184 15.99 -2.38 -11.97
C ARG A 184 16.88 -3.59 -11.70
N GLU A 185 17.28 -4.26 -12.77
CA GLU A 185 18.15 -5.44 -12.70
C GLU A 185 19.43 -5.18 -11.88
N GLY A 186 19.74 -6.11 -10.97
CA GLY A 186 20.87 -6.02 -10.05
C GLY A 186 20.54 -5.47 -8.66
N THR A 187 19.37 -4.87 -8.46
CA THR A 187 18.91 -4.36 -7.15
C THR A 187 18.42 -5.48 -6.23
N GLU A 188 18.36 -5.22 -4.93
CA GLU A 188 17.78 -6.15 -3.95
C GLU A 188 16.31 -6.46 -4.27
N GLN A 189 15.54 -5.43 -4.60
CA GLN A 189 14.14 -5.56 -4.96
C GLN A 189 13.95 -6.39 -6.23
N TYR A 190 14.77 -6.19 -7.27
CA TYR A 190 14.71 -7.02 -8.48
C TYR A 190 14.95 -8.49 -8.17
N GLN A 191 15.97 -8.80 -7.36
CA GLN A 191 16.25 -10.18 -6.95
C GLN A 191 15.12 -10.76 -6.08
N PHE A 192 14.49 -9.95 -5.23
CA PHE A 192 13.30 -10.34 -4.49
C PHE A 192 12.15 -10.71 -5.45
N ILE A 193 11.85 -9.85 -6.42
CA ILE A 193 10.76 -10.08 -7.40
C ILE A 193 11.05 -11.36 -8.21
N GLU A 194 12.28 -11.56 -8.67
CA GLU A 194 12.66 -12.78 -9.38
C GLU A 194 12.43 -14.04 -8.53
N ARG A 195 12.88 -14.02 -7.27
CA ARG A 195 12.68 -15.13 -6.33
C ARG A 195 11.20 -15.36 -6.03
N CYS A 196 10.42 -14.30 -5.82
CA CYS A 196 8.99 -14.37 -5.57
C CYS A 196 8.26 -15.05 -6.73
N LEU A 197 8.46 -14.55 -7.95
CA LEU A 197 7.81 -15.11 -9.14
C LEU A 197 8.22 -16.57 -9.42
N ALA A 198 9.46 -16.94 -9.08
CA ALA A 198 9.96 -18.30 -9.24
C ALA A 198 9.49 -19.28 -8.14
N PHE A 199 9.14 -18.76 -6.96
CA PHE A 199 8.74 -19.58 -5.80
C PHE A 199 7.36 -20.24 -5.98
N ALA A 200 6.46 -19.62 -6.74
CA ALA A 200 5.09 -20.10 -6.92
C ALA A 200 5.02 -21.48 -7.61
N ASP A 201 4.48 -22.50 -6.92
CA ASP A 201 4.12 -23.79 -7.54
C ASP A 201 2.86 -23.61 -8.38
N ARG A 202 3.04 -23.39 -9.69
CA ARG A 202 1.95 -23.10 -10.64
C ARG A 202 0.88 -24.19 -10.74
N ARG A 203 1.11 -25.40 -10.22
CA ARG A 203 0.08 -26.45 -10.13
C ARG A 203 -0.87 -26.25 -8.94
N LYS A 204 -0.38 -25.62 -7.87
CA LYS A 204 -1.16 -25.33 -6.66
C LYS A 204 -1.70 -23.91 -6.65
N GLN A 205 -0.90 -22.97 -7.15
CA GLN A 205 -1.21 -21.55 -7.26
C GLN A 205 -1.06 -21.10 -8.73
N PRO A 206 -2.05 -21.39 -9.58
CA PRO A 206 -1.98 -21.03 -10.99
C PRO A 206 -1.98 -19.51 -11.21
N TRP A 207 -2.58 -18.75 -10.29
CA TRP A 207 -2.73 -17.30 -10.37
C TRP A 207 -1.53 -16.59 -9.73
N LEU A 208 -0.60 -16.17 -10.58
CA LEU A 208 0.57 -15.40 -10.18
C LEU A 208 0.32 -13.93 -10.48
N ILE A 209 0.36 -13.08 -9.45
CA ILE A 209 0.06 -11.66 -9.59
C ILE A 209 1.23 -10.81 -9.13
N PHE A 210 1.54 -9.80 -9.95
CA PHE A 210 2.49 -8.75 -9.62
C PHE A 210 1.72 -7.44 -9.44
N ALA A 211 2.01 -6.71 -8.36
CA ALA A 211 1.45 -5.39 -8.13
C ALA A 211 2.53 -4.40 -7.69
N ALA A 212 2.39 -3.16 -8.15
CA ALA A 212 3.22 -2.02 -7.79
C ALA A 212 2.35 -0.77 -7.86
N HIS A 213 2.71 0.26 -7.10
CA HIS A 213 1.96 1.52 -7.09
C HIS A 213 2.14 2.29 -8.42
N ARG A 214 3.37 2.68 -8.75
CA ARG A 214 3.65 3.31 -10.06
C ARG A 214 3.48 2.32 -11.20
N VAL A 215 3.10 2.83 -12.37
CA VAL A 215 2.90 2.02 -13.56
C VAL A 215 4.26 1.54 -14.11
N LEU A 216 4.65 0.32 -13.74
CA LEU A 216 5.87 -0.34 -14.26
C LEU A 216 5.63 -1.10 -15.59
N GLY A 217 4.38 -1.27 -15.99
CA GLY A 217 3.98 -1.87 -17.26
C GLY A 217 3.60 -0.81 -18.29
N TYR A 218 2.30 -0.73 -18.61
CA TYR A 218 1.77 0.11 -19.68
C TYR A 218 0.63 1.00 -19.18
N SER A 219 0.67 2.28 -19.55
CA SER A 219 -0.43 3.23 -19.38
C SER A 219 -0.44 4.22 -20.54
N SER A 220 -1.63 4.70 -20.90
CA SER A 220 -1.83 5.80 -21.85
C SER A 220 -1.82 7.17 -21.18
N ALA A 221 -1.68 7.22 -19.85
CA ALA A 221 -1.56 8.46 -19.11
C ALA A 221 -0.22 9.13 -19.40
N TRP A 222 -0.26 10.45 -19.59
CA TRP A 222 0.93 11.27 -19.73
C TRP A 222 1.44 11.66 -18.34
N TYR A 223 2.56 11.10 -17.90
CA TYR A 223 3.24 11.51 -16.66
C TYR A 223 4.58 12.19 -17.00
N PRO A 224 4.79 13.46 -16.60
CA PRO A 224 6.11 14.07 -16.65
C PRO A 224 7.07 13.28 -15.73
N GLY A 225 8.16 12.73 -16.27
CA GLY A 225 9.17 12.01 -15.48
C GLY A 225 9.00 10.48 -15.41
N THR A 226 7.91 9.91 -15.93
CA THR A 226 7.92 8.47 -16.25
C THR A 226 8.67 8.28 -17.56
N VAL A 227 9.67 7.42 -17.57
CA VAL A 227 10.23 6.92 -18.83
C VAL A 227 9.08 6.25 -19.58
N ALA A 228 8.64 6.87 -20.68
CA ALA A 228 7.60 6.31 -21.53
C ALA A 228 7.98 4.87 -21.92
N HIS A 229 7.06 3.94 -21.70
CA HIS A 229 7.18 2.53 -22.06
C HIS A 229 8.37 1.80 -21.42
N LEU A 230 8.29 1.52 -20.12
CA LEU A 230 9.10 0.44 -19.57
C LEU A 230 8.51 -0.89 -20.05
N LYS A 231 9.24 -1.62 -20.91
CA LYS A 231 8.96 -3.04 -21.12
C LYS A 231 9.06 -3.70 -19.75
N ASN A 232 8.00 -4.37 -19.32
CA ASN A 232 8.04 -5.13 -18.07
C ASN A 232 9.22 -6.13 -18.15
N PRO A 233 10.28 -5.97 -17.34
CA PRO A 233 11.49 -6.80 -17.46
C PRO A 233 11.22 -8.28 -17.12
N TRP A 234 10.07 -8.56 -16.51
CA TRP A 234 9.59 -9.87 -16.12
C TRP A 234 8.67 -10.50 -17.17
N GLU A 235 8.30 -9.75 -18.22
CA GLU A 235 7.45 -10.22 -19.31
C GLU A 235 8.10 -11.42 -20.01
N GLY A 236 7.43 -12.57 -19.95
CA GLY A 236 7.94 -13.83 -20.47
C GLY A 236 9.10 -14.47 -19.69
N LYS A 237 9.61 -13.87 -18.59
CA LYS A 237 10.52 -14.57 -17.65
C LYS A 237 9.74 -15.45 -16.68
N ALA A 238 8.56 -15.02 -16.25
CA ALA A 238 7.63 -15.82 -15.43
C ALA A 238 7.18 -17.15 -16.08
N CYS A 239 7.35 -17.30 -17.40
CA CYS A 239 7.01 -18.50 -18.15
C CYS A 239 8.24 -19.34 -18.58
N ARG A 240 9.47 -18.86 -18.39
CA ARG A 240 10.69 -19.47 -18.94
C ARG A 240 11.37 -20.52 -18.05
N GLY A 241 10.81 -20.83 -16.88
CA GLY A 241 11.26 -21.94 -16.02
C GLY A 241 10.83 -23.34 -16.49
N PHE A 242 10.02 -23.46 -17.54
CA PHE A 242 9.61 -24.74 -18.14
C PHE A 242 10.28 -24.98 -19.50
N GLY A 243 11.61 -25.00 -19.51
CA GLY A 243 12.37 -25.75 -20.50
C GLY A 243 12.75 -27.10 -19.89
N ARG A 244 12.24 -28.20 -20.45
CA ARG A 244 12.61 -29.58 -20.07
C ARG A 244 14.12 -29.70 -19.85
N SER A 245 14.55 -30.04 -18.63
CA SER A 245 15.83 -30.74 -18.46
C SER A 245 15.63 -32.18 -18.94
N THR A 246 15.77 -32.40 -20.25
CA THR A 246 16.16 -33.71 -20.77
C THR A 246 17.69 -33.74 -20.80
N GLY A 247 18.27 -34.57 -19.95
CA GLY A 247 19.71 -34.79 -19.81
C GLY A 247 20.00 -35.47 -18.49
#